data_AF-A0A2E7RL34-F1
#
_entry.id   AF-A0A2E7RL34-F1
#
_cell.length_a   1.000
_cell.length_b   1.000
_cell.length_c   1.000
_cell.angle_alpha   90.00
_cell.angle_beta   90.00
_cell.angle_gamma   90.00
#
_symmetry.space_group_name_H-M   'P 1'
#
loop_
_entity.id
_entity.type
_entity.pdbx_description
1 polymer ?
#
loop_
_entity_poly.entity_id
_entity_poly.type
_entity_poly.pdbx_seq_one_letter_code
_entity_poly.pdbx_strand_id
1 'polypeptide(L)'
;MSAGVFLDTGATGKTALFSPSGVEGKKVWNENNCMVCHQFFGMGGYLGPDLTNVIDRLGPETTAWVLRNGRGSMPDMNLSDADIAALVAFLSDMTTAGTFPQKSWPAQWFPTANKNGDDS
;
A
#
# COMPACT_ATOMS: atom_id res chain seq x y z
N MET A 1 7.10 24.76 -0.85
CA MET A 1 8.28 23.86 -0.86
C MET A 1 7.78 22.48 -0.45
N SER A 2 7.63 21.55 -1.38
CA SER A 2 7.06 20.22 -1.09
C SER A 2 8.15 19.32 -0.50
N ALA A 3 7.94 18.85 0.73
CA ALA A 3 8.83 17.90 1.39
C ALA A 3 8.50 16.48 0.90
N GLY A 4 9.32 15.92 0.02
CA GLY A 4 9.27 14.49 -0.30
C GLY A 4 9.77 13.65 0.87
N VAL A 5 9.11 12.51 1.13
CA VAL A 5 9.59 11.51 2.10
C VAL A 5 10.58 10.60 1.37
N PHE A 6 11.83 10.59 1.81
CA PHE A 6 12.89 9.74 1.25
C PHE A 6 13.35 8.75 2.32
N LEU A 7 13.40 7.45 2.00
CA LEU A 7 14.12 6.44 2.78
C LEU A 7 15.51 6.29 2.17
N ASP A 8 16.55 6.41 2.97
CA ASP A 8 17.92 6.15 2.53
C ASP A 8 18.16 4.64 2.53
N THR A 9 17.92 4.00 1.39
CA THR A 9 18.14 2.56 1.20
C THR A 9 19.58 2.21 0.82
N GLY A 10 20.55 3.13 0.94
CA GLY A 10 21.98 2.83 0.74
C GLY A 10 22.39 2.37 -0.67
N ALA A 11 21.46 2.25 -1.61
CA ALA A 11 21.70 1.98 -3.02
C ALA A 11 21.39 3.27 -3.80
N THR A 12 22.46 3.96 -4.20
CA THR A 12 22.54 4.97 -5.28
C THR A 12 21.21 5.35 -5.94
N GLY A 13 20.60 6.42 -5.42
CA GLY A 13 19.46 7.10 -6.05
C GLY A 13 18.36 7.43 -5.04
N LYS A 14 18.29 8.69 -4.59
CA LYS A 14 17.20 9.18 -3.73
C LYS A 14 15.93 9.38 -4.58
N THR A 15 15.32 8.31 -5.07
CA THR A 15 13.99 8.37 -5.69
C THR A 15 12.95 8.59 -4.61
N ALA A 16 12.13 9.64 -4.74
CA ALA A 16 11.01 9.85 -3.84
C ALA A 16 10.06 8.65 -3.97
N LEU A 17 9.82 7.94 -2.87
CA LEU A 17 8.96 6.76 -2.86
C LEU A 17 7.47 7.12 -3.05
N PHE A 18 7.13 8.38 -2.74
CA PHE A 18 5.77 8.91 -2.84
C PHE A 18 5.77 10.24 -3.57
N SER A 19 4.75 10.45 -4.39
CA SER A 19 4.39 11.76 -4.93
C SER A 19 4.03 12.73 -3.79
N PRO A 20 4.09 14.07 -3.98
CA PRO A 20 3.64 15.02 -2.96
C PRO A 20 2.19 14.76 -2.49
N SER A 21 1.29 14.41 -3.41
CA SER A 21 -0.08 14.03 -3.08
C SER A 21 -0.15 12.69 -2.34
N GLY A 22 0.72 11.73 -2.68
CA GLY A 22 0.84 10.46 -1.97
C GLY A 22 1.35 10.61 -0.54
N VAL A 23 2.19 11.62 -0.26
CA VAL A 23 2.59 11.96 1.12
C VAL A 23 1.39 12.44 1.95
N GLU A 24 0.52 13.26 1.37
CA GLU A 24 -0.73 13.66 2.03
C GLU A 24 -1.68 12.48 2.19
N GLY A 25 -1.82 11.63 1.16
CA GLY A 25 -2.63 10.42 1.24
C GLY A 25 -2.17 9.46 2.33
N LYS A 26 -0.86 9.35 2.56
CA LYS A 26 -0.30 8.58 3.67
C LYS A 26 -0.71 9.14 5.04
N LYS A 27 -0.86 10.46 5.19
CA LYS A 27 -1.35 11.06 6.44
C LYS A 27 -2.81 10.68 6.66
N VAL A 28 -3.65 10.85 5.62
CA VAL A 28 -5.07 10.45 5.67
C VAL A 28 -5.21 8.97 6.02
N TRP A 29 -4.41 8.11 5.42
CA TRP A 29 -4.37 6.67 5.72
C TRP A 29 -4.14 6.38 7.21
N ASN A 30 -3.19 7.09 7.83
CA ASN A 30 -2.85 6.90 9.23
C ASN A 30 -3.91 7.50 10.17
N GLU A 31 -4.38 8.72 9.88
CA GLU A 31 -5.36 9.43 10.70
C GLU A 31 -6.71 8.70 10.74
N ASN A 32 -7.07 8.02 9.65
CA ASN A 32 -8.31 7.25 9.54
C ASN A 32 -8.14 5.76 9.89
N ASN A 33 -6.97 5.36 10.44
CA ASN A 33 -6.69 4.00 10.89
C ASN A 33 -6.96 2.91 9.84
N CYS A 34 -6.75 3.19 8.55
CA CYS A 34 -7.11 2.27 7.47
C CYS A 34 -6.37 0.91 7.59
N MET A 35 -5.15 0.92 8.15
CA MET A 35 -4.33 -0.28 8.40
C MET A 35 -4.95 -1.25 9.44
N VAL A 36 -5.91 -0.82 10.25
CA VAL A 36 -6.59 -1.71 11.20
C VAL A 36 -7.39 -2.79 10.47
N CYS A 37 -7.98 -2.43 9.32
CA CYS A 37 -8.77 -3.35 8.52
C CYS A 37 -7.99 -3.87 7.31
N HIS A 38 -7.20 -3.01 6.68
CA HIS A 38 -6.48 -3.30 5.45
C HIS A 38 -4.99 -3.50 5.70
N GLN A 39 -4.30 -3.93 4.65
CA GLN A 39 -2.88 -4.25 4.70
C GLN A 39 -2.16 -3.79 3.44
N PHE A 40 -0.85 -3.70 3.56
CA PHE A 40 0.07 -3.61 2.44
C PHE A 40 1.11 -4.71 2.55
N PHE A 41 1.38 -5.39 1.43
CA PHE A 41 2.36 -6.46 1.32
C PHE A 41 2.12 -7.60 2.32
N GLY A 42 0.86 -7.89 2.64
CA GLY A 42 0.54 -8.91 3.64
C GLY A 42 0.59 -8.44 5.09
N MET A 43 0.90 -7.16 5.36
CA MET A 43 1.08 -6.63 6.71
C MET A 43 0.01 -5.58 7.05
N GLY A 44 -0.75 -5.85 8.11
CA GLY A 44 -1.84 -5.00 8.60
C GLY A 44 -3.03 -5.81 9.07
N GLY A 45 -4.22 -5.24 8.94
CA GLY A 45 -5.48 -5.91 9.19
C GLY A 45 -5.86 -6.92 8.11
N TYR A 46 -6.75 -7.83 8.46
CA TYR A 46 -7.28 -8.89 7.57
C TYR A 46 -8.81 -8.81 7.39
N LEU A 47 -9.44 -7.75 7.91
CA LEU A 47 -10.89 -7.54 7.75
C LEU A 47 -11.22 -7.07 6.32
N GLY A 48 -10.37 -6.26 5.74
CA GLY A 48 -10.43 -5.83 4.35
C GLY A 48 -9.32 -6.48 3.50
N PRO A 49 -9.45 -6.44 2.17
CA PRO A 49 -8.40 -6.94 1.27
C PRO A 49 -7.11 -6.13 1.39
N ASP A 50 -5.98 -6.76 1.05
CA ASP A 50 -4.71 -6.09 0.82
C ASP A 50 -4.84 -5.03 -0.28
N LEU A 51 -4.25 -3.86 -0.08
CA LEU A 51 -4.38 -2.72 -0.98
C LEU A 51 -3.14 -2.40 -1.80
N THR A 52 -2.08 -3.22 -1.74
CA THR A 52 -0.81 -2.97 -2.44
C THR A 52 -1.00 -2.70 -3.91
N ASN A 53 -1.79 -3.53 -4.60
CA ASN A 53 -2.06 -3.38 -6.04
C ASN A 53 -3.54 -3.08 -6.31
N VAL A 54 -4.19 -2.31 -5.43
CA VAL A 54 -5.63 -2.02 -5.60
C VAL A 54 -5.92 -1.19 -6.85
N ILE A 55 -5.00 -0.29 -7.24
CA ILE A 55 -5.15 0.54 -8.43
C ILE A 55 -5.10 -0.31 -9.69
N ASP A 56 -4.18 -1.27 -9.80
CA ASP A 56 -4.15 -2.22 -10.93
C ASP A 56 -5.43 -3.06 -11.01
N ARG A 57 -6.01 -3.44 -9.86
CA ARG A 57 -7.20 -4.32 -9.80
C ARG A 57 -8.51 -3.60 -10.06
N LEU A 58 -8.68 -2.37 -9.58
CA LEU A 58 -9.97 -1.65 -9.63
C LEU A 58 -9.94 -0.39 -10.50
N GLY A 59 -8.76 0.17 -10.75
CA GLY A 59 -8.60 1.50 -11.32
C GLY A 59 -8.82 2.63 -10.30
N PRO A 60 -8.32 3.83 -10.60
CA PRO A 60 -8.38 4.98 -9.68
C PRO A 60 -9.82 5.47 -9.43
N GLU A 61 -10.68 5.48 -10.46
CA GLU A 61 -12.06 5.97 -10.33
C GLU A 61 -12.92 5.07 -9.43
N THR A 62 -12.86 3.76 -9.65
CA THR A 62 -13.57 2.79 -8.80
C THR A 62 -13.04 2.83 -7.37
N THR A 63 -11.73 3.00 -7.19
CA THR A 63 -11.12 3.14 -5.87
C THR A 63 -11.64 4.39 -5.16
N ALA A 64 -11.69 5.53 -5.85
CA ALA A 64 -12.27 6.76 -5.31
C ALA A 64 -13.74 6.59 -4.94
N TRP A 65 -14.52 5.88 -5.76
CA TRP A 65 -15.92 5.59 -5.46
C TRP A 65 -16.08 4.75 -4.19
N VAL A 66 -15.24 3.73 -3.98
CA VAL A 66 -15.26 2.93 -2.75
C VAL A 66 -14.87 3.76 -1.53
N LEU A 67 -13.86 4.62 -1.64
CA LEU A 67 -13.45 5.51 -0.55
C LEU A 67 -14.56 6.50 -0.17
N ARG A 68 -15.36 6.93 -1.14
CA ARG A 68 -16.47 7.88 -0.95
C ARG A 68 -17.72 7.25 -0.34
N ASN A 69 -17.99 5.97 -0.62
CA ASN A 69 -19.27 5.36 -0.28
C ASN A 69 -19.15 4.17 0.69
N GLY A 70 -17.94 3.68 0.94
CA GLY A 70 -17.73 2.37 1.53
C GLY A 70 -18.11 1.22 0.58
N ARG A 71 -17.81 -0.01 0.98
CA ARG A 71 -18.22 -1.24 0.28
C ARG A 71 -18.20 -2.45 1.21
N GLY A 72 -19.29 -3.21 1.25
CA GLY A 72 -19.41 -4.35 2.15
C GLY A 72 -19.37 -3.89 3.60
N SER A 73 -18.42 -4.41 4.38
CA SER A 73 -18.21 -4.01 5.78
C SER A 73 -17.36 -2.74 5.95
N MET A 74 -16.75 -2.22 4.88
CA MET A 74 -16.03 -0.95 4.93
C MET A 74 -17.06 0.19 4.95
N PRO A 75 -17.13 1.00 6.03
CA PRO A 75 -18.08 2.10 6.13
C PRO A 75 -17.67 3.27 5.22
N ASP A 76 -18.59 4.20 5.01
CA ASP A 76 -18.25 5.54 4.53
C ASP A 76 -17.44 6.26 5.62
N MET A 77 -16.22 6.65 5.27
CA MET A 77 -15.27 7.30 6.17
C MET A 77 -15.47 8.83 6.23
N ASN A 78 -16.44 9.37 5.47
CA ASN A 78 -16.77 10.79 5.38
C ASN A 78 -15.54 11.66 5.03
N LEU A 79 -14.76 11.19 4.05
CA LEU A 79 -13.54 11.83 3.58
C LEU A 79 -13.86 12.99 2.62
N SER A 80 -13.01 14.01 2.63
CA SER A 80 -13.12 15.10 1.66
C SER A 80 -12.66 14.65 0.26
N ASP A 81 -13.09 15.37 -0.79
CA ASP A 81 -12.62 15.11 -2.16
C ASP A 81 -11.10 15.19 -2.30
N ALA A 82 -10.49 16.10 -1.55
CA ALA A 82 -9.04 16.26 -1.51
C ALA A 82 -8.35 15.05 -0.87
N ASP A 83 -8.90 14.54 0.23
CA ASP A 83 -8.38 13.36 0.93
C ASP A 83 -8.52 12.09 0.07
N ILE A 84 -9.66 11.94 -0.61
CA ILE A 84 -9.90 10.83 -1.54
C ILE A 84 -8.87 10.88 -2.68
N ALA A 85 -8.66 12.05 -3.29
CA ALA A 85 -7.67 12.20 -4.36
C ALA A 85 -6.24 11.90 -3.86
N ALA A 86 -5.89 12.37 -2.67
CA ALA A 86 -4.59 12.11 -2.04
C ALA A 86 -4.39 10.61 -1.73
N LEU A 87 -5.42 9.93 -1.21
CA LEU A 87 -5.41 8.48 -0.98
C LEU A 87 -5.24 7.69 -2.27
N VAL A 88 -5.94 8.07 -3.35
CA VAL A 88 -5.77 7.40 -4.65
C VAL A 88 -4.34 7.57 -5.18
N ALA A 89 -3.74 8.76 -5.01
CA ALA A 89 -2.33 8.98 -5.34
C ALA A 89 -1.40 8.08 -4.51
N PHE A 90 -1.63 8.01 -3.19
CA PHE A 90 -0.87 7.14 -2.30
C PHE A 90 -0.99 5.65 -2.68
N LEU A 91 -2.20 5.17 -2.98
CA LEU A 91 -2.42 3.79 -3.41
C LEU A 91 -1.77 3.49 -4.78
N SER A 92 -1.66 4.50 -5.66
CA SER A 92 -0.94 4.38 -6.93
C SER A 92 0.58 4.28 -6.73
N ASP A 93 1.11 5.08 -5.80
CA ASP A 93 2.52 4.99 -5.40
C ASP A 93 2.82 3.62 -4.77
N MET A 94 1.91 3.08 -3.94
CA MET A 94 2.05 1.74 -3.34
C MET A 94 2.02 0.62 -4.39
N THR A 95 1.22 0.78 -5.44
CA THR A 95 1.18 -0.16 -6.57
C THR A 95 2.52 -0.18 -7.31
N THR A 96 3.17 0.98 -7.43
CA THR A 96 4.51 1.12 -8.05
C THR A 96 5.61 0.57 -7.14
N ALA A 97 5.43 0.64 -5.82
CA ALA A 97 6.42 0.18 -4.84
C ALA A 97 6.63 -1.34 -4.83
N GLY A 98 5.67 -2.14 -5.32
CA GLY A 98 5.83 -3.58 -5.48
C GLY A 98 4.52 -4.34 -5.67
N THR A 99 4.60 -5.67 -5.70
CA THR A 99 3.44 -6.55 -5.93
C THR A 99 3.15 -7.48 -4.75
N PHE A 100 1.88 -7.72 -4.47
CA PHE A 100 1.41 -8.72 -3.51
C PHE A 100 0.30 -9.62 -4.10
N PRO A 101 0.30 -10.94 -3.81
CA PRO A 101 1.31 -11.69 -3.05
C PRO A 101 2.66 -11.80 -3.77
N GLN A 102 3.74 -11.86 -2.99
CA GLN A 102 5.09 -12.10 -3.52
C GLN A 102 5.12 -13.48 -4.21
N LYS A 103 5.42 -13.54 -5.50
CA LYS A 103 5.44 -14.81 -6.25
C LYS A 103 6.60 -15.73 -5.85
N SER A 104 7.70 -15.14 -5.38
CA SER A 104 8.90 -15.87 -4.96
C SER A 104 9.68 -15.05 -3.95
N TRP A 105 10.19 -15.70 -2.92
CA TRP A 105 11.15 -15.08 -2.00
C TRP A 105 12.58 -15.24 -2.55
N PRO A 106 13.45 -14.23 -2.42
CA PRO A 106 14.85 -14.37 -2.79
C PRO A 106 15.49 -15.52 -2.01
N ALA A 107 16.22 -16.40 -2.68
CA ALA A 107 16.83 -17.58 -2.05
C ALA A 107 17.78 -17.20 -0.90
N GLN A 108 18.35 -15.99 -0.90
CA GLN A 108 19.21 -15.49 0.18
C GLN A 108 18.47 -15.01 1.44
N TRP A 109 17.14 -14.86 1.40
CA TRP A 109 16.37 -14.33 2.54
C TRP A 109 16.09 -15.38 3.62
N PHE A 110 16.19 -16.66 3.25
CA PHE A 110 16.24 -17.78 4.18
C PHE A 110 17.64 -18.37 4.16
N PRO A 111 18.38 -18.43 5.29
CA PRO A 111 19.63 -19.17 5.36
C PRO A 111 19.36 -20.58 4.88
N THR A 112 19.98 -20.95 3.75
CA THR A 112 19.74 -22.17 2.95
C THR A 112 18.75 -23.14 3.60
N ALA A 113 17.45 -22.96 3.32
CA ALA A 113 16.55 -24.10 3.39
C ALA A 113 17.18 -25.14 2.46
N ASN A 114 17.71 -26.21 3.04
CA ASN A 114 18.25 -27.28 2.23
C ASN A 114 17.10 -27.72 1.32
N LYS A 115 17.37 -27.91 0.04
CA LYS A 115 16.33 -28.32 -0.92
C LYS A 115 16.06 -29.83 -0.84
N ASN A 116 16.50 -30.49 0.24
CA ASN A 116 16.49 -31.95 0.38
C ASN A 116 15.32 -32.46 1.24
N GLY A 117 14.46 -31.57 1.76
CA GLY A 117 13.15 -31.94 2.29
C GLY A 117 13.19 -32.79 3.57
N ASP A 118 14.00 -32.40 4.56
CA ASP A 118 14.05 -33.05 5.88
C ASP A 118 13.63 -32.14 7.04
N ASP A 119 12.99 -30.99 6.77
CA ASP A 119 12.39 -30.14 7.79
C ASP A 119 10.94 -30.58 8.12
N SER A 120 10.85 -31.69 8.88
CA SER A 120 9.67 -32.10 9.66
C SER A 120 9.84 -31.82 11.15
#